data_AF-A0A9D6QWN2-F1
#
_entry.id   AF-A0A9D6QWN2-F1
#
_cell.length_a   1.000
_cell.length_b   1.000
_cell.length_c   1.000
_cell.angle_alpha   90.00
_cell.angle_beta   90.00
_cell.angle_gamma   90.00
#
_symmetry.space_group_name_H-M   'P 1'
#
loop_
_entity.id
_entity.type
_entity.pdbx_description
1 polymer ?
#
loop_
_entity_poly.entity_id
_entity_poly.type
_entity_poly.pdbx_seq_one_letter_code
_entity_poly.pdbx_strand_id
1 'polypeptide(L)'
;QVVEDGLLLRRASSLEAMNRPGTCFVDTQARRIYVWTADGRPPSGHGMEYGGSALAIEFRGGVQYWRLSGFVLTGFRTTGIVIRDRSGGVEIDHMDISYIGAHRAGADLTSGYAVATYDTSGGNFIHHNNLHHTLAEAVHISQTGAGGDLYEDNEIHEAGDPAWLCDPPASRLRIGPGMILRGNRITVRGNRIYRNGHHGLILESDLKGSEGPAHPSENIVEGNVFAFNGGYGVYGDGKNGLAASSANVLRFNLFQGNNQARGGSSGEGGLRLAGNFRGTVLFSNYVLW
;
A
#
# COMPACT_ATOMS: atom_id res chain seq x y z
N GLN A 1 15.91 -8.72 3.63
CA GLN A 1 15.73 -7.78 4.76
C GLN A 1 15.83 -8.56 6.06
N VAL A 2 15.99 -7.89 7.20
CA VAL A 2 16.04 -8.54 8.51
C VAL A 2 14.97 -7.92 9.40
N VAL A 3 14.12 -8.74 10.02
CA VAL A 3 13.11 -8.32 10.99
C VAL A 3 13.49 -8.88 12.36
N GLU A 4 13.38 -8.07 13.41
CA GLU A 4 13.62 -8.39 14.82
C GLU A 4 12.34 -8.17 15.61
N ASP A 5 11.71 -9.22 16.12
CA ASP A 5 10.48 -9.14 16.94
C ASP A 5 9.36 -8.29 16.29
N GLY A 6 9.23 -8.37 14.96
CA GLY A 6 8.28 -7.55 14.21
C GLY A 6 8.75 -6.12 13.92
N LEU A 7 10.04 -5.81 14.06
CA LEU A 7 10.62 -4.52 13.68
C LEU A 7 11.59 -4.70 12.51
N LEU A 8 11.39 -3.93 11.44
CA LEU A 8 12.27 -3.97 10.27
C LEU A 8 13.57 -3.23 10.59
N LEU A 9 14.69 -3.96 10.55
CA LEU A 9 16.01 -3.39 10.75
C LEU A 9 16.46 -2.60 9.53
N ARG A 10 17.10 -1.44 9.78
CA ARG A 10 17.69 -0.65 8.70
C ARG A 10 18.92 -1.37 8.15
N ARG A 11 18.95 -1.62 6.84
CA ARG A 11 20.12 -2.22 6.18
C ARG A 11 21.19 -1.16 5.89
N ALA A 12 22.34 -1.32 6.53
CA ALA A 12 23.55 -0.55 6.27
C ALA A 12 24.18 -0.94 4.92
N SER A 13 24.93 -0.01 4.31
CA SER A 13 25.64 -0.23 3.05
C SER A 13 26.91 -1.07 3.21
N SER A 14 27.53 -1.05 4.39
CA SER A 14 28.69 -1.85 4.76
C SER A 14 28.64 -2.21 6.26
N LEU A 15 29.55 -3.07 6.72
CA LEU A 15 29.67 -3.40 8.13
C LEU A 15 30.08 -2.18 8.97
N GLU A 16 30.99 -1.35 8.46
CA GLU A 16 31.47 -0.12 9.12
C GLU A 16 30.36 0.93 9.23
N ALA A 17 29.37 0.90 8.34
CA ALA A 17 28.21 1.77 8.38
C ALA A 17 27.16 1.33 9.43
N MET A 18 27.32 0.17 10.08
CA MET A 18 26.48 -0.24 11.23
C MET A 18 26.94 0.48 12.50
N ASN A 19 26.54 1.74 12.64
CA ASN A 19 27.01 2.62 13.71
C ASN A 19 26.00 2.83 14.85
N ARG A 20 24.92 2.05 14.91
CA ARG A 20 23.90 2.11 15.96
C ARG A 20 23.01 0.85 16.05
N PRO A 21 22.34 0.63 17.19
CA PRO A 21 21.26 -0.35 17.34
C PRO A 21 20.18 -0.25 16.26
N GLY A 22 19.48 -1.37 16.00
CA GLY A 22 18.40 -1.45 15.02
C GLY A 22 18.87 -1.53 13.56
N THR A 23 20.14 -1.90 13.34
CA THR A 23 20.74 -1.98 12.01
C THR A 23 21.22 -3.38 11.67
N CYS A 24 21.29 -3.68 10.37
CA CYS A 24 21.84 -4.93 9.87
C CYS A 24 22.73 -4.70 8.65
N PHE A 25 23.67 -5.62 8.41
CA PHE A 25 24.45 -5.69 7.18
C PHE A 25 24.44 -7.13 6.67
N VAL A 26 24.12 -7.29 5.39
CA VAL A 26 24.10 -8.60 4.74
C VAL A 26 25.30 -8.65 3.80
N ASP A 27 26.31 -9.39 4.21
CA ASP A 27 27.51 -9.67 3.43
C ASP A 27 27.29 -10.93 2.59
N THR A 28 26.95 -10.72 1.33
CA THR A 28 26.67 -11.82 0.40
C THR A 28 27.94 -12.57 -0.01
N GLN A 29 29.12 -11.94 0.06
CA GLN A 29 30.38 -12.57 -0.28
C GLN A 29 30.82 -13.53 0.84
N ALA A 30 30.80 -13.05 2.08
CA ALA A 30 31.10 -13.88 3.26
C ALA A 30 29.94 -14.80 3.66
N ARG A 31 28.76 -14.63 3.05
CA ARG A 31 27.51 -15.33 3.40
C ARG A 31 27.15 -15.16 4.88
N ARG A 32 27.26 -13.92 5.37
CA ARG A 32 27.00 -13.55 6.77
C ARG A 32 25.98 -12.45 6.86
N ILE A 33 25.18 -12.50 7.93
CA ILE A 33 24.31 -11.41 8.34
C ILE A 33 24.85 -10.91 9.67
N TYR A 34 25.20 -9.63 9.71
CA TYR A 34 25.58 -8.92 10.91
C TYR A 34 24.36 -8.13 11.39
N VAL A 35 24.03 -8.28 12.66
CA VAL A 35 22.84 -7.66 13.27
C VAL A 35 23.28 -6.91 14.52
N TRP A 36 22.88 -5.65 14.62
CA TRP A 36 22.90 -4.88 15.85
C TRP A 36 21.44 -4.70 16.25
N THR A 37 21.00 -5.52 17.21
CA THR A 37 19.62 -5.55 17.71
C THR A 37 19.19 -4.18 18.23
N ALA A 38 17.88 -3.92 18.19
CA ALA A 38 17.30 -2.63 18.56
C ALA A 38 17.56 -2.26 20.02
N ASP A 39 17.59 -3.25 20.91
CA ASP A 39 17.84 -3.05 22.34
C ASP A 39 19.29 -3.38 22.78
N GLY A 40 20.14 -3.79 21.84
CA GLY A 40 21.54 -4.14 22.08
C GLY A 40 21.79 -5.51 22.74
N ARG A 41 20.75 -6.33 22.97
CA ARG A 41 20.92 -7.71 23.47
C ARG A 41 21.33 -8.67 22.34
N PRO A 42 21.90 -9.85 22.65
CA PRO A 42 22.30 -10.79 21.61
C PRO A 42 21.11 -11.26 20.74
N PRO A 43 21.26 -11.43 19.41
CA PRO A 43 20.18 -11.86 18.52
C PRO A 43 19.51 -13.19 18.91
N SER A 44 20.19 -14.05 19.67
CA SER A 44 19.63 -15.32 20.18
C SER A 44 18.49 -15.12 21.19
N GLY A 45 18.28 -13.90 21.69
CA GLY A 45 17.14 -13.55 22.55
C GLY A 45 15.91 -13.05 21.79
N HIS A 46 15.94 -13.00 20.46
CA HIS A 46 14.93 -12.37 19.61
C HIS A 46 14.42 -13.33 18.53
N GLY A 47 13.21 -13.08 18.06
CA GLY A 47 12.70 -13.63 16.81
C GLY A 47 13.34 -12.90 15.63
N MET A 48 14.23 -13.59 14.91
CA MET A 48 14.93 -13.02 13.75
C MET A 48 14.43 -13.64 12.44
N GLU A 49 13.88 -12.82 11.56
CA GLU A 49 13.45 -13.25 10.22
C GLU A 49 14.33 -12.65 9.13
N TYR A 50 14.66 -13.45 8.12
CA TYR A 50 15.45 -13.00 6.96
C TYR A 50 14.68 -13.18 5.65
N GLY A 51 14.34 -12.05 5.03
CA GLY A 51 13.70 -11.99 3.73
C GLY A 51 14.70 -12.02 2.57
N GLY A 52 14.90 -13.18 1.95
CA GLY A 52 15.77 -13.35 0.78
C GLY A 52 15.07 -13.12 -0.57
N SER A 53 13.79 -13.48 -0.68
CA SER A 53 13.04 -13.37 -1.94
C SER A 53 12.63 -11.94 -2.25
N ALA A 54 12.45 -11.63 -3.53
CA ALA A 54 11.83 -10.37 -3.95
C ALA A 54 10.31 -10.41 -3.76
N LEU A 55 9.70 -11.52 -4.20
CA LEU A 55 8.25 -11.72 -4.28
C LEU A 55 7.85 -12.99 -3.52
N ALA A 56 6.62 -13.05 -3.00
CA ALA A 56 6.06 -14.27 -2.43
C ALA A 56 5.38 -15.13 -3.51
N ILE A 57 4.36 -14.55 -4.15
CA ILE A 57 3.54 -15.24 -5.15
C ILE A 57 3.36 -14.33 -6.35
N GLU A 58 3.47 -14.90 -7.55
CA GLU A 58 3.32 -14.18 -8.80
C GLU A 58 2.34 -14.92 -9.73
N PHE A 59 1.25 -14.27 -10.09
CA PHE A 59 0.35 -14.68 -11.15
C PHE A 59 0.74 -13.97 -12.45
N ARG A 60 1.19 -14.74 -13.45
CA ARG A 60 1.66 -14.24 -14.74
C ARG A 60 1.35 -15.19 -15.88
N GLY A 61 1.44 -14.70 -17.11
CA GLY A 61 1.26 -15.52 -18.31
C GLY A 61 -0.20 -15.88 -18.59
N GLY A 62 -1.14 -15.00 -18.24
CA GLY A 62 -2.57 -15.21 -18.49
C GLY A 62 -3.23 -16.21 -17.54
N VAL A 63 -2.71 -16.37 -16.33
CA VAL A 63 -3.31 -17.26 -15.32
C VAL A 63 -4.65 -16.70 -14.84
N GLN A 64 -5.66 -17.56 -14.75
CA GLN A 64 -7.03 -17.15 -14.41
C GLN A 64 -7.64 -18.06 -13.33
N TYR A 65 -8.55 -17.51 -12.52
CA TYR A 65 -9.44 -18.26 -11.62
C TYR A 65 -8.75 -19.07 -10.52
N TRP A 66 -7.77 -18.44 -9.85
CA TRP A 66 -7.10 -19.01 -8.69
C TRP A 66 -7.65 -18.44 -7.40
N ARG A 67 -7.68 -19.24 -6.35
CA ARG A 67 -7.98 -18.79 -4.99
C ARG A 67 -6.81 -19.08 -4.07
N LEU A 68 -6.40 -18.08 -3.31
CA LEU A 68 -5.47 -18.18 -2.19
C LEU A 68 -6.19 -17.78 -0.92
N SER A 69 -6.10 -18.61 0.13
CA SER A 69 -6.73 -18.26 1.39
C SER A 69 -6.03 -18.83 2.61
N GLY A 70 -6.02 -18.07 3.71
CA GLY A 70 -5.57 -18.50 5.02
C GLY A 70 -4.06 -18.57 5.22
N PHE A 71 -3.25 -17.93 4.36
CA PHE A 71 -1.79 -17.90 4.51
C PHE A 71 -1.32 -16.61 5.18
N VAL A 72 -0.17 -16.72 5.86
CA VAL A 72 0.63 -15.59 6.33
C VAL A 72 1.82 -15.43 5.39
N LEU A 73 1.97 -14.26 4.77
CA LEU A 73 3.08 -13.90 3.89
C LEU A 73 3.87 -12.74 4.51
N THR A 74 5.01 -13.05 5.14
CA THR A 74 5.88 -12.05 5.78
C THR A 74 7.27 -11.99 5.12
N GLY A 75 7.86 -10.80 5.08
CA GLY A 75 9.32 -10.68 4.91
C GLY A 75 9.82 -10.64 3.47
N PHE A 76 9.08 -10.06 2.52
CA PHE A 76 9.50 -9.99 1.10
C PHE A 76 10.12 -8.64 0.73
N ARG A 77 11.13 -8.63 -0.16
CA ARG A 77 11.89 -7.40 -0.47
C ARG A 77 11.15 -6.38 -1.31
N THR A 78 10.19 -6.79 -2.15
CA THR A 78 9.49 -5.88 -3.07
C THR A 78 7.97 -6.05 -3.05
N THR A 79 7.44 -7.27 -3.05
CA THR A 79 5.99 -7.47 -3.05
C THR A 79 5.58 -8.78 -2.40
N GLY A 80 4.44 -8.82 -1.72
CA GLY A 80 3.80 -10.06 -1.29
C GLY A 80 3.27 -10.81 -2.52
N ILE A 81 2.13 -10.36 -3.05
CA ILE A 81 1.46 -10.97 -4.20
C ILE A 81 1.46 -10.01 -5.39
N VAL A 82 1.81 -10.50 -6.58
CA VAL A 82 1.73 -9.74 -7.84
C VAL A 82 0.80 -10.45 -8.83
N ILE A 83 -0.11 -9.70 -9.44
CA ILE A 83 -1.00 -10.14 -10.52
C ILE A 83 -0.69 -9.31 -11.77
N ARG A 84 -0.14 -9.94 -12.82
CA ARG A 84 0.30 -9.25 -14.05
C ARG A 84 0.17 -10.10 -15.31
N ASP A 85 0.58 -9.56 -16.44
CA ASP A 85 0.64 -10.27 -17.73
C ASP A 85 -0.70 -10.91 -18.15
N ARG A 86 -1.79 -10.12 -18.12
CA ARG A 86 -3.17 -10.55 -18.46
C ARG A 86 -3.73 -11.63 -17.52
N SER A 87 -3.24 -11.72 -16.29
CA SER A 87 -3.80 -12.62 -15.28
C SER A 87 -5.06 -12.00 -14.65
N GLY A 88 -5.95 -12.81 -14.07
CA GLY A 88 -7.23 -12.26 -13.59
C GLY A 88 -8.10 -13.29 -12.87
N GLY A 89 -9.23 -12.85 -12.34
CA GLY A 89 -10.12 -13.74 -11.60
C GLY A 89 -9.43 -14.36 -10.37
N VAL A 90 -8.39 -13.72 -9.84
CA VAL A 90 -7.67 -14.22 -8.67
C VAL A 90 -8.40 -13.76 -7.41
N GLU A 91 -8.75 -14.71 -6.55
CA GLU A 91 -9.30 -14.49 -5.22
C GLU A 91 -8.18 -14.59 -4.17
N ILE A 92 -8.01 -13.55 -3.36
CA ILE A 92 -7.08 -13.47 -2.22
C ILE A 92 -7.93 -13.19 -0.98
N ASP A 93 -8.01 -14.16 -0.07
CA ASP A 93 -9.02 -14.19 0.97
C ASP A 93 -8.48 -14.61 2.35
N HIS A 94 -8.79 -13.89 3.43
CA HIS A 94 -8.33 -14.24 4.79
C HIS A 94 -6.81 -14.42 4.91
N MET A 95 -6.03 -13.58 4.23
CA MET A 95 -4.56 -13.59 4.28
C MET A 95 -4.04 -12.54 5.26
N ASP A 96 -2.88 -12.79 5.84
CA ASP A 96 -2.08 -11.78 6.54
C ASP A 96 -0.80 -11.54 5.73
N ILE A 97 -0.60 -10.33 5.22
CA ILE A 97 0.53 -9.98 4.37
C ILE A 97 1.26 -8.79 4.99
N SER A 98 2.50 -9.01 5.41
CA SER A 98 3.22 -8.05 6.23
C SER A 98 4.73 -7.98 6.01
N TYR A 99 5.33 -6.90 6.52
CA TYR A 99 6.77 -6.64 6.43
C TYR A 99 7.30 -6.73 5.00
N ILE A 100 6.71 -5.94 4.10
CA ILE A 100 7.09 -5.93 2.68
C ILE A 100 7.93 -4.70 2.36
N GLY A 101 9.04 -4.88 1.65
CA GLY A 101 9.93 -3.80 1.23
C GLY A 101 11.27 -3.82 1.95
N ALA A 102 12.32 -3.42 1.22
CA ALA A 102 13.69 -3.39 1.73
C ALA A 102 14.15 -1.98 2.11
N HIS A 103 14.24 -1.70 3.41
CA HIS A 103 14.77 -0.43 3.91
C HIS A 103 16.32 -0.40 3.87
N ARG A 104 16.89 0.33 2.90
CA ARG A 104 18.35 0.52 2.73
C ARG A 104 18.68 1.90 2.15
N ALA A 105 19.94 2.33 2.26
CA ALA A 105 20.41 3.56 1.60
C ALA A 105 20.22 3.46 0.07
N GLY A 106 19.66 4.51 -0.55
CA GLY A 106 19.35 4.54 -1.98
C GLY A 106 18.24 3.58 -2.41
N ALA A 107 17.50 2.98 -1.47
CA ALA A 107 16.29 2.24 -1.80
C ALA A 107 15.28 3.16 -2.45
N ASP A 108 14.60 2.64 -3.46
CA ASP A 108 13.33 3.22 -3.89
C ASP A 108 12.31 3.02 -2.77
N LEU A 109 12.00 4.12 -2.08
CA LEU A 109 11.02 4.16 -0.99
C LEU A 109 9.59 4.01 -1.50
N THR A 110 9.39 3.99 -2.82
CA THR A 110 8.11 3.69 -3.45
C THR A 110 7.95 2.21 -3.79
N SER A 111 8.86 1.33 -3.36
CA SER A 111 8.76 -0.12 -3.56
C SER A 111 8.54 -0.87 -2.25
N GLY A 112 7.60 -1.81 -2.25
CA GLY A 112 7.28 -2.64 -1.09
C GLY A 112 5.78 -2.72 -0.85
N TYR A 113 5.07 -3.57 -1.59
CA TYR A 113 3.60 -3.65 -1.55
C TYR A 113 3.09 -5.01 -1.07
N ALA A 114 1.99 -5.07 -0.34
CA ALA A 114 1.39 -6.35 0.03
C ALA A 114 0.78 -7.03 -1.21
N VAL A 115 0.01 -6.29 -2.00
CA VAL A 115 -0.61 -6.75 -3.25
C VAL A 115 -0.38 -5.73 -4.35
N ALA A 116 -0.01 -6.20 -5.54
CA ALA A 116 0.11 -5.35 -6.72
C ALA A 116 -0.58 -5.96 -7.96
N THR A 117 -1.34 -5.15 -8.69
CA THR A 117 -2.02 -5.54 -9.94
C THR A 117 -1.56 -4.65 -11.09
N TYR A 118 -1.12 -5.25 -12.19
CA TYR A 118 -0.54 -4.54 -13.33
C TYR A 118 -1.21 -4.85 -14.68
N ASP A 119 -0.97 -3.96 -15.63
CA ASP A 119 -1.25 -4.12 -17.06
C ASP A 119 -2.75 -4.30 -17.36
N THR A 120 -3.07 -5.28 -18.19
CA THR A 120 -4.44 -5.67 -18.53
C THR A 120 -4.97 -6.78 -17.62
N SER A 121 -4.37 -6.96 -16.44
CA SER A 121 -4.90 -7.87 -15.42
C SER A 121 -6.12 -7.24 -14.74
N GLY A 122 -7.10 -8.04 -14.31
CA GLY A 122 -8.33 -7.50 -13.73
C GLY A 122 -9.33 -8.56 -13.28
N GLY A 123 -10.47 -8.13 -12.75
CA GLY A 123 -11.52 -8.99 -12.22
C GLY A 123 -11.08 -9.79 -10.98
N ASN A 124 -10.17 -9.25 -10.18
CA ASN A 124 -9.64 -9.90 -8.99
C ASN A 124 -10.51 -9.58 -7.76
N PHE A 125 -10.54 -10.51 -6.80
CA PHE A 125 -11.31 -10.39 -5.56
C PHE A 125 -10.34 -10.45 -4.38
N ILE A 126 -10.07 -9.31 -3.75
CA ILE A 126 -9.14 -9.20 -2.63
C ILE A 126 -9.98 -8.82 -1.41
N HIS A 127 -10.26 -9.78 -0.53
CA HIS A 127 -11.16 -9.53 0.60
C HIS A 127 -10.81 -10.21 1.90
N HIS A 128 -11.28 -9.64 3.01
CA HIS A 128 -11.06 -10.16 4.37
C HIS A 128 -9.58 -10.35 4.73
N ASN A 129 -8.67 -9.59 4.11
CA ASN A 129 -7.24 -9.70 4.37
C ASN A 129 -6.76 -8.64 5.36
N ASN A 130 -5.65 -8.94 6.03
CA ASN A 130 -4.87 -8.00 6.81
C ASN A 130 -3.59 -7.64 6.03
N LEU A 131 -3.50 -6.42 5.51
CA LEU A 131 -2.40 -5.94 4.66
C LEU A 131 -1.66 -4.82 5.39
N HIS A 132 -0.47 -5.09 5.91
CA HIS A 132 0.18 -4.14 6.81
C HIS A 132 1.70 -4.09 6.76
N HIS A 133 2.29 -3.07 7.41
CA HIS A 133 3.74 -2.94 7.57
C HIS A 133 4.50 -3.05 6.23
N THR A 134 4.07 -2.26 5.26
CA THR A 134 4.67 -2.21 3.92
C THR A 134 5.49 -0.94 3.77
N LEU A 135 6.67 -0.98 3.15
CA LEU A 135 7.56 0.18 3.04
C LEU A 135 6.96 1.29 2.16
N ALA A 136 6.27 0.89 1.10
CA ALA A 136 5.50 1.77 0.22
C ALA A 136 4.00 1.60 0.55
N GLU A 137 3.13 1.64 -0.45
CA GLU A 137 1.72 1.34 -0.30
C GLU A 137 1.42 -0.14 -0.06
N ALA A 138 0.34 -0.45 0.67
CA ALA A 138 -0.07 -1.84 0.85
C ALA A 138 -0.68 -2.42 -0.42
N VAL A 139 -1.48 -1.63 -1.14
CA VAL A 139 -2.09 -2.04 -2.41
C VAL A 139 -1.66 -1.11 -3.54
N HIS A 140 -1.06 -1.68 -4.58
CA HIS A 140 -0.65 -0.96 -5.78
C HIS A 140 -1.44 -1.43 -6.99
N ILE A 141 -2.23 -0.55 -7.60
CA ILE A 141 -2.95 -0.88 -8.85
C ILE A 141 -2.46 0.04 -9.95
N SER A 142 -1.93 -0.58 -11.00
CA SER A 142 -1.35 0.06 -12.18
C SER A 142 -1.88 -0.65 -13.45
N GLN A 143 -3.18 -0.51 -13.70
CA GLN A 143 -3.90 -1.21 -14.76
C GLN A 143 -4.18 -0.31 -15.95
N THR A 144 -3.88 -0.77 -17.16
CA THR A 144 -4.16 -0.03 -18.41
C THR A 144 -5.47 -0.44 -19.09
N GLY A 145 -6.15 -1.52 -18.65
CA GLY A 145 -7.29 -2.06 -19.40
C GLY A 145 -8.41 -2.76 -18.61
N ALA A 146 -8.16 -3.95 -18.04
CA ALA A 146 -9.24 -4.87 -17.68
C ALA A 146 -10.17 -4.37 -16.56
N GLY A 147 -9.64 -3.65 -15.57
CA GLY A 147 -10.44 -3.13 -14.45
C GLY A 147 -11.21 -4.23 -13.70
N GLY A 148 -12.27 -3.86 -13.01
CA GLY A 148 -13.21 -4.81 -12.40
C GLY A 148 -12.71 -5.50 -11.14
N ASP A 149 -11.60 -5.06 -10.57
CA ASP A 149 -11.12 -5.57 -9.28
C ASP A 149 -12.03 -5.10 -8.14
N LEU A 150 -12.23 -5.98 -7.16
CA LEU A 150 -12.92 -5.72 -5.91
C LEU A 150 -11.97 -5.86 -4.73
N TYR A 151 -11.85 -4.81 -3.94
CA TYR A 151 -11.17 -4.81 -2.65
C TYR A 151 -12.23 -4.64 -1.55
N GLU A 152 -12.54 -5.69 -0.81
CA GLU A 152 -13.65 -5.73 0.14
C GLU A 152 -13.24 -6.17 1.55
N ASP A 153 -13.71 -5.47 2.59
CA ASP A 153 -13.57 -5.91 3.99
C ASP A 153 -12.13 -6.24 4.43
N ASN A 154 -11.13 -5.54 3.86
CA ASN A 154 -9.73 -5.68 4.27
C ASN A 154 -9.37 -4.69 5.39
N GLU A 155 -8.41 -5.07 6.23
CA GLU A 155 -7.67 -4.16 7.10
C GLU A 155 -6.38 -3.75 6.38
N ILE A 156 -6.19 -2.45 6.16
CA ILE A 156 -5.06 -1.89 5.41
C ILE A 156 -4.40 -0.81 6.28
N HIS A 157 -3.25 -1.12 6.86
CA HIS A 157 -2.64 -0.23 7.84
C HIS A 157 -1.12 -0.25 7.92
N GLU A 158 -0.56 0.82 8.48
CA GLU A 158 0.89 0.96 8.71
C GLU A 158 1.74 0.85 7.44
N ALA A 159 1.14 1.10 6.26
CA ALA A 159 1.87 1.26 5.01
C ALA A 159 2.64 2.58 5.03
N GLY A 160 3.92 2.56 4.69
CA GLY A 160 4.81 3.71 4.71
C GLY A 160 4.97 4.38 6.08
N ASP A 161 4.55 3.71 7.16
CA ASP A 161 4.70 4.22 8.53
C ASP A 161 6.12 3.94 9.05
N PRO A 162 6.87 4.94 9.51
CA PRO A 162 8.16 4.70 10.15
C PRO A 162 8.09 3.97 11.51
N ALA A 163 6.92 3.81 12.14
CA ALA A 163 6.80 3.28 13.50
C ALA A 163 7.34 1.85 13.67
N TRP A 164 7.27 1.02 12.63
CA TRP A 164 7.82 -0.33 12.62
C TRP A 164 9.23 -0.41 11.99
N LEU A 165 9.82 0.74 11.63
CA LEU A 165 11.20 0.86 11.22
C LEU A 165 12.06 1.22 12.45
N CYS A 166 13.13 0.47 12.71
CA CYS A 166 14.04 0.78 13.82
C CYS A 166 14.77 2.14 13.69
N ASP A 167 14.72 2.76 12.51
CA ASP A 167 15.36 4.04 12.24
C ASP A 167 14.57 4.85 11.19
N PRO A 168 13.53 5.58 11.62
CA PRO A 168 12.80 6.51 10.77
C PRO A 168 13.78 7.50 10.10
N PRO A 169 13.68 7.79 8.80
CA PRO A 169 14.39 8.93 8.24
C PRO A 169 14.06 10.21 9.05
N ALA A 170 15.05 11.09 9.25
CA ALA A 170 14.92 12.28 10.09
C ALA A 170 13.84 13.26 9.58
N SER A 171 13.59 13.25 8.27
CA SER A 171 12.34 13.72 7.72
C SER A 171 11.31 12.61 7.94
N ARG A 172 10.25 12.89 8.69
CA ARG A 172 9.03 12.05 8.83
C ARG A 172 8.33 11.87 7.48
N LEU A 173 9.04 11.42 6.45
CA LEU A 173 8.56 11.08 5.13
C LEU A 173 7.77 9.80 5.30
N ARG A 174 6.55 10.02 5.80
CA ARG A 174 5.39 9.19 5.66
C ARG A 174 5.15 9.01 4.15
N ILE A 175 5.69 7.93 3.61
CA ILE A 175 5.98 7.76 2.17
C ILE A 175 4.89 7.02 1.41
N GLY A 176 4.31 5.99 2.02
CA GLY A 176 3.33 5.11 1.38
C GLY A 176 1.89 5.45 1.81
N PRO A 177 0.95 5.58 0.86
CA PRO A 177 -0.47 5.54 1.20
C PRO A 177 -0.92 4.11 1.54
N GLY A 178 -2.12 3.90 2.06
CA GLY A 178 -2.66 2.53 2.17
C GLY A 178 -2.86 1.89 0.79
N MET A 179 -3.41 2.65 -0.16
CA MET A 179 -3.69 2.18 -1.51
C MET A 179 -3.38 3.23 -2.58
N ILE A 180 -2.88 2.81 -3.74
CA ILE A 180 -2.84 3.59 -4.98
C ILE A 180 -3.73 2.92 -6.03
N LEU A 181 -4.67 3.69 -6.57
CA LEU A 181 -5.59 3.29 -7.63
C LEU A 181 -5.26 4.06 -8.93
N ARG A 182 -4.53 3.40 -9.83
CA ARG A 182 -4.35 3.81 -11.24
C ARG A 182 -5.04 2.79 -12.14
N GLY A 183 -6.36 2.92 -12.28
CA GLY A 183 -7.15 2.01 -13.08
C GLY A 183 -8.59 2.48 -13.27
N ASN A 184 -9.39 1.64 -13.92
CA ASN A 184 -10.80 1.91 -14.17
C ASN A 184 -11.68 0.81 -13.57
N ARG A 185 -12.91 1.17 -13.17
CA ARG A 185 -13.93 0.21 -12.69
C ARG A 185 -13.47 -0.65 -11.51
N ILE A 186 -12.63 -0.09 -10.64
CA ILE A 186 -12.20 -0.74 -9.40
C ILE A 186 -13.21 -0.39 -8.31
N THR A 187 -13.63 -1.37 -7.52
CA THR A 187 -14.45 -1.17 -6.34
C THR A 187 -13.64 -1.39 -5.08
N VAL A 188 -13.65 -0.42 -4.17
CA VAL A 188 -13.03 -0.49 -2.84
C VAL A 188 -14.15 -0.28 -1.82
N ARG A 189 -14.54 -1.33 -1.09
CA ARG A 189 -15.67 -1.26 -0.17
C ARG A 189 -15.48 -1.94 1.17
N GLY A 190 -16.09 -1.39 2.22
CA GLY A 190 -16.09 -2.02 3.56
C GLY A 190 -14.71 -2.12 4.25
N ASN A 191 -13.65 -1.57 3.65
CA ASN A 191 -12.29 -1.69 4.18
C ASN A 191 -12.05 -0.74 5.36
N ARG A 192 -11.13 -1.13 6.24
CA ARG A 192 -10.56 -0.25 7.29
C ARG A 192 -9.15 0.15 6.87
N ILE A 193 -8.98 1.41 6.49
CA ILE A 193 -7.74 1.95 5.92
C ILE A 193 -7.17 3.01 6.87
N TYR A 194 -6.20 2.63 7.71
CA TYR A 194 -5.81 3.46 8.85
C TYR A 194 -4.32 3.44 9.17
N ARG A 195 -3.84 4.47 9.89
CA ARG A 195 -2.44 4.61 10.33
C ARG A 195 -1.41 4.42 9.20
N ASN A 196 -1.79 4.72 7.96
CA ASN A 196 -0.81 4.74 6.88
C ASN A 196 0.01 6.02 6.97
N GLY A 197 1.27 5.94 6.58
CA GLY A 197 2.18 7.06 6.53
C GLY A 197 1.54 8.20 5.78
N HIS A 198 1.19 8.02 4.51
CA HIS A 198 0.69 9.11 3.68
C HIS A 198 -0.85 9.19 3.71
N HIS A 199 -1.51 9.03 2.56
CA HIS A 199 -2.97 9.03 2.46
C HIS A 199 -3.53 7.63 2.73
N GLY A 200 -4.83 7.51 3.02
CA GLY A 200 -5.47 6.21 3.04
C GLY A 200 -5.50 5.60 1.63
N LEU A 201 -6.04 6.34 0.69
CA LEU A 201 -6.18 5.95 -0.72
C LEU A 201 -5.83 7.12 -1.63
N ILE A 202 -5.07 6.85 -2.69
CA ILE A 202 -4.80 7.81 -3.77
C ILE A 202 -5.48 7.34 -5.07
N LEU A 203 -6.33 8.17 -5.64
CA LEU A 203 -6.79 8.05 -7.02
C LEU A 203 -5.81 8.82 -7.90
N GLU A 204 -4.94 8.12 -8.60
CA GLU A 204 -3.80 8.74 -9.28
C GLU A 204 -3.90 8.60 -10.79
N SER A 205 -3.81 9.72 -11.51
CA SER A 205 -3.65 9.69 -12.97
C SER A 205 -2.25 9.21 -13.34
N ASP A 206 -2.12 8.54 -14.48
CA ASP A 206 -0.84 8.02 -14.94
C ASP A 206 0.29 9.07 -14.99
N LEU A 207 1.41 8.75 -14.33
CA LEU A 207 2.60 9.58 -14.24
C LEU A 207 3.48 9.48 -15.50
N LYS A 208 3.49 8.36 -16.21
CA LYS A 208 4.47 8.08 -17.28
C LYS A 208 3.87 7.61 -18.62
N GLY A 209 2.55 7.52 -18.73
CA GLY A 209 1.89 7.01 -19.94
C GLY A 209 1.92 5.47 -20.04
N SER A 210 2.36 4.79 -18.99
CA SER A 210 2.51 3.33 -18.94
C SER A 210 2.02 2.69 -17.63
N GLU A 211 1.66 3.48 -16.61
CA GLU A 211 1.32 2.98 -15.27
C GLU A 211 -0.21 2.99 -15.02
N GLY A 212 -1.02 3.31 -16.03
CA GLY A 212 -2.48 3.25 -15.94
C GLY A 212 -3.18 4.15 -16.97
N PRO A 213 -4.47 4.43 -16.79
CA PRO A 213 -5.17 5.41 -17.62
C PRO A 213 -4.74 6.84 -17.27
N ALA A 214 -4.71 7.72 -18.28
CA ALA A 214 -4.56 9.17 -18.10
C ALA A 214 -5.66 9.77 -17.19
N HIS A 215 -6.86 9.20 -17.25
CA HIS A 215 -8.01 9.60 -16.44
C HIS A 215 -8.66 8.37 -15.81
N PRO A 216 -8.16 7.87 -14.66
CA PRO A 216 -8.82 6.82 -13.90
C PRO A 216 -10.30 7.14 -13.72
N SER A 217 -11.18 6.19 -13.99
CA SER A 217 -12.61 6.45 -14.14
C SER A 217 -13.48 5.27 -13.71
N GLU A 218 -14.75 5.55 -13.42
CA GLU A 218 -15.75 4.54 -13.05
C GLU A 218 -15.38 3.74 -11.78
N ASN A 219 -14.42 4.23 -10.97
CA ASN A 219 -14.07 3.60 -9.72
C ASN A 219 -15.10 3.94 -8.63
N ILE A 220 -15.37 3.00 -7.74
CA ILE A 220 -16.30 3.14 -6.63
C ILE A 220 -15.54 2.94 -5.33
N VAL A 221 -15.55 3.94 -4.44
CA VAL A 221 -14.97 3.86 -3.11
C VAL A 221 -16.09 4.08 -2.09
N GLU A 222 -16.53 3.00 -1.44
CA GLU A 222 -17.74 3.05 -0.61
C GLU A 222 -17.69 2.32 0.72
N GLY A 223 -18.38 2.84 1.74
CA GLY A 223 -18.51 2.11 3.01
C GLY A 223 -17.20 1.86 3.76
N ASN A 224 -16.10 2.51 3.40
CA ASN A 224 -14.80 2.30 4.03
C ASN A 224 -14.63 3.20 5.26
N VAL A 225 -13.78 2.80 6.19
CA VAL A 225 -13.32 3.62 7.32
C VAL A 225 -11.88 4.08 7.07
N PHE A 226 -11.67 5.38 6.98
CA PHE A 226 -10.35 6.01 6.86
C PHE A 226 -9.99 6.72 8.16
N ALA A 227 -8.94 6.30 8.84
CA ALA A 227 -8.62 6.85 10.17
C ALA A 227 -7.11 7.02 10.39
N PHE A 228 -6.70 8.13 11.00
CA PHE A 228 -5.32 8.34 11.46
C PHE A 228 -4.22 8.18 10.40
N ASN A 229 -4.54 8.25 9.11
CA ASN A 229 -3.54 8.33 8.05
C ASN A 229 -2.81 9.69 8.16
N GLY A 230 -1.54 9.77 7.76
CA GLY A 230 -0.78 11.02 7.92
C GLY A 230 -1.20 12.18 7.02
N GLY A 231 -1.96 11.91 5.96
CA GLY A 231 -2.65 12.92 5.18
C GLY A 231 -4.16 12.64 5.08
N TYR A 232 -4.68 12.71 3.86
CA TYR A 232 -6.10 12.52 3.59
C TYR A 232 -6.53 11.06 3.65
N GLY A 233 -7.82 10.82 3.88
CA GLY A 233 -8.40 9.48 3.75
C GLY A 233 -8.43 9.07 2.28
N VAL A 234 -8.95 9.96 1.41
CA VAL A 234 -8.86 9.79 -0.04
C VAL A 234 -8.29 11.06 -0.68
N TYR A 235 -7.33 10.90 -1.59
CA TYR A 235 -6.72 11.99 -2.33
C TYR A 235 -6.73 11.73 -3.84
N GLY A 236 -7.22 12.68 -4.63
CA GLY A 236 -7.03 12.66 -6.08
C GLY A 236 -5.68 13.27 -6.42
N ASP A 237 -4.75 12.48 -6.94
CA ASP A 237 -3.43 12.97 -7.34
C ASP A 237 -3.33 13.04 -8.87
N GLY A 238 -3.28 14.27 -9.37
CA GLY A 238 -3.14 14.54 -10.78
C GLY A 238 -1.68 14.75 -11.18
N LYS A 239 -1.23 13.97 -12.16
CA LYS A 239 0.13 14.01 -12.70
C LYS A 239 0.09 14.60 -14.10
N ASN A 240 1.15 15.35 -14.45
CA ASN A 240 1.31 15.96 -15.77
C ASN A 240 0.11 16.81 -16.25
N GLY A 241 -0.58 17.48 -15.33
CA GLY A 241 -1.77 18.29 -15.63
C GLY A 241 -3.04 17.47 -15.90
N LEU A 242 -2.98 16.14 -15.80
CA LEU A 242 -4.13 15.26 -15.85
C LEU A 242 -4.76 15.13 -14.46
N ALA A 243 -6.01 14.67 -14.42
CA ALA A 243 -6.75 14.42 -13.19
C ALA A 243 -7.60 13.16 -13.34
N ALA A 244 -7.93 12.54 -12.21
CA ALA A 244 -8.92 11.47 -12.18
C ALA A 244 -10.27 11.98 -12.71
N SER A 245 -10.97 11.11 -13.44
CA SER A 245 -12.26 11.44 -14.04
C SER A 245 -13.33 11.78 -12.99
N SER A 246 -14.26 12.66 -13.34
CA SER A 246 -15.46 12.93 -12.52
C SER A 246 -16.46 11.77 -12.47
N ALA A 247 -16.20 10.68 -13.20
CA ALA A 247 -16.97 9.44 -13.16
C ALA A 247 -16.64 8.54 -11.95
N ASN A 248 -15.61 8.87 -11.17
CA ASN A 248 -15.33 8.18 -9.91
C ASN A 248 -16.36 8.58 -8.84
N VAL A 249 -16.74 7.63 -7.99
CA VAL A 249 -17.76 7.81 -6.96
C VAL A 249 -17.19 7.49 -5.59
N LEU A 250 -17.34 8.43 -4.64
CA LEU A 250 -17.07 8.20 -3.22
C LEU A 250 -18.37 8.33 -2.44
N ARG A 251 -18.79 7.28 -1.73
CA ARG A 251 -20.04 7.31 -0.95
C ARG A 251 -19.97 6.51 0.34
N PHE A 252 -20.64 6.97 1.38
CA PHE A 252 -20.78 6.23 2.64
C PHE A 252 -19.47 5.89 3.36
N ASN A 253 -18.38 6.63 3.13
CA ASN A 253 -17.12 6.39 3.86
C ASN A 253 -17.11 7.16 5.18
N LEU A 254 -16.46 6.61 6.21
CA LEU A 254 -16.23 7.28 7.49
C LEU A 254 -14.78 7.78 7.52
N PHE A 255 -14.58 9.07 7.73
CA PHE A 255 -13.28 9.67 7.96
C PHE A 255 -13.11 10.03 9.44
N GLN A 256 -12.03 9.62 10.07
CA GLN A 256 -11.74 9.90 11.48
C GLN A 256 -10.34 10.50 11.66
N GLY A 257 -10.16 11.33 12.69
CA GLY A 257 -8.84 11.83 13.09
C GLY A 257 -8.16 12.65 11.99
N ASN A 258 -8.81 13.74 11.57
CA ASN A 258 -8.35 14.67 10.51
C ASN A 258 -8.19 14.07 9.11
N ASN A 259 -8.77 12.90 8.85
CA ASN A 259 -8.90 12.37 7.51
C ASN A 259 -10.08 13.07 6.79
N GLN A 260 -9.95 13.28 5.48
CA GLN A 260 -11.01 13.79 4.60
C GLN A 260 -10.77 13.30 3.17
N ALA A 261 -11.72 13.54 2.27
CA ALA A 261 -11.50 13.36 0.83
C ALA A 261 -11.12 14.70 0.18
N ARG A 262 -10.10 14.72 -0.67
CA ARG A 262 -9.63 15.95 -1.35
C ARG A 262 -9.29 15.68 -2.82
N GLY A 263 -9.81 16.53 -3.71
CA GLY A 263 -9.33 16.60 -5.10
C GLY A 263 -8.02 17.38 -5.19
N GLY A 264 -7.07 16.89 -5.98
CA GLY A 264 -5.78 17.53 -6.23
C GLY A 264 -5.88 18.85 -7.01
N SER A 265 -4.73 19.48 -7.24
CA SER A 265 -4.62 20.83 -7.81
C SER A 265 -4.77 20.93 -9.34
N SER A 266 -4.83 19.83 -10.09
CA SER A 266 -5.14 19.82 -11.53
C SER A 266 -6.64 19.60 -11.75
N GLY A 267 -7.25 20.51 -12.52
CA GLY A 267 -8.70 20.72 -12.61
C GLY A 267 -9.55 19.53 -13.06
N GLU A 268 -10.86 19.68 -12.83
CA GLU A 268 -11.98 18.80 -13.20
C GLU A 268 -12.06 17.41 -12.55
N GLY A 269 -11.30 17.16 -11.48
CA GLY A 269 -11.58 16.07 -10.54
C GLY A 269 -12.86 16.33 -9.74
N GLY A 270 -14.03 16.08 -10.34
CA GLY A 270 -15.32 16.17 -9.67
C GLY A 270 -15.51 15.01 -8.69
N LEU A 271 -15.22 15.22 -7.41
CA LEU A 271 -15.53 14.25 -6.37
C LEU A 271 -17.04 14.26 -6.09
N ARG A 272 -17.76 13.26 -6.60
CA ARG A 272 -19.20 13.13 -6.35
C ARG A 272 -19.42 12.53 -4.95
N LEU A 273 -19.95 13.36 -4.04
CA LEU A 273 -20.31 13.06 -2.65
C LEU A 273 -21.86 13.16 -2.51
N ALA A 274 -22.62 12.21 -1.90
CA ALA A 274 -24.11 12.22 -1.77
C ALA A 274 -24.78 11.98 -0.35
N GLY A 275 -25.82 12.81 0.09
CA GLY A 275 -26.78 12.78 1.31
C GLY A 275 -26.72 13.52 2.76
N ASN A 276 -27.39 14.72 2.99
CA ASN A 276 -27.84 15.72 4.08
C ASN A 276 -27.12 16.63 5.21
N PHE A 277 -27.22 18.00 5.04
CA PHE A 277 -26.85 19.29 5.74
C PHE A 277 -27.43 20.44 4.87
N ARG A 278 -27.75 21.62 5.42
CA ARG A 278 -28.55 22.67 4.73
C ARG A 278 -27.73 23.96 4.53
N GLY A 279 -27.63 24.47 3.29
CA GLY A 279 -26.95 25.73 2.94
C GLY A 279 -25.59 25.60 2.23
N THR A 280 -25.02 24.40 2.20
CA THR A 280 -23.88 23.93 1.39
C THR A 280 -24.03 22.41 1.38
N VAL A 281 -23.98 21.71 0.23
CA VAL A 281 -24.45 20.31 0.13
C VAL A 281 -23.25 19.37 -0.05
N LEU A 282 -22.92 18.62 1.01
CA LEU A 282 -21.72 17.76 1.18
C LEU A 282 -22.06 16.55 2.04
N PHE A 283 -22.00 15.33 1.49
CA PHE A 283 -22.58 14.13 2.12
C PHE A 283 -22.07 12.81 1.52
N SER A 284 -22.26 11.58 1.99
CA SER A 284 -22.48 10.97 3.30
C SER A 284 -21.12 10.42 3.68
N ASN A 285 -20.22 11.30 4.11
CA ASN A 285 -19.04 10.85 4.79
C ASN A 285 -19.04 11.49 6.16
N TYR A 286 -18.94 10.65 7.18
CA TYR A 286 -18.87 11.13 8.55
C TYR A 286 -17.44 11.59 8.79
N VAL A 287 -17.24 12.85 9.21
CA VAL A 287 -15.95 13.29 9.73
C VAL A 287 -16.09 13.32 11.24
N LEU A 288 -15.44 12.38 11.93
CA LEU A 288 -15.32 12.42 13.38
C LEU A 288 -13.99 13.09 13.72
N TRP A 289 -14.09 14.26 14.35
CA TRP A 289 -12.97 15.05 14.86
C TRP A 289 -12.37 14.37 16.09
#